data_AF-A0AAV2D1V0-F1
#
_entry.id   AF-A0AAV2D1V0-F1
#
_cell.length_a   1.000
_cell.length_b   1.000
_cell.length_c   1.000
_cell.angle_alpha   90.00
_cell.angle_beta   90.00
_cell.angle_gamma   90.00
#
_symmetry.space_group_name_H-M   'P 1'
#
loop_
_entity.id
_entity.type
_entity.pdbx_description
1 polymer ?
#
loop_
_entity_poly.entity_id
_entity_poly.type
_entity_poly.pdbx_seq_one_letter_code
_entity_poly.pdbx_strand_id
1 'polypeptide(L)'
;MNAHRRQTVESDTDSDSETMRCLSCKEEYDSVDAGTCKECYDEATETEQELKKEIDDLKAKIAFLKFCSPVGQNHFDGKFSDVVLVASDDLSPLPVPAHKAVLASRSPVFRAMLENQMEESISGTIKIPDVSYDALRTFVNYMYTAEARLDEQMACDLLVLAEKYQVKYLKGYCETFLVSRLNWDSSLMSYAFAHQHNAKQVLQASLSLITENMDKLTTREEYLELVEKDPRLVVEIYEAYLGKQVNTAAARGDCSKQKKL
;
A
#
# COMPACT_ATOMS: atom_id res chain seq x y z
N MET A 1 -11.05 -81.71 42.92
CA MET A 1 -10.56 -82.46 41.75
C MET A 1 -11.34 -82.01 40.53
N ASN A 2 -10.62 -81.55 39.51
CA ASN A 2 -10.94 -81.51 38.08
C ASN A 2 -12.33 -81.07 37.59
N ALA A 3 -12.33 -79.86 36.99
CA ALA A 3 -12.51 -79.60 35.56
C ALA A 3 -13.66 -80.31 34.81
N HIS A 4 -14.58 -79.53 34.21
CA HIS A 4 -14.72 -79.42 32.75
C HIS A 4 -15.88 -78.47 32.33
N ARG A 5 -15.46 -77.33 31.76
CA ARG A 5 -15.87 -76.77 30.46
C ARG A 5 -17.37 -76.54 30.18
N ARG A 6 -17.80 -75.29 30.29
CA ARG A 6 -18.83 -74.69 29.45
C ARG A 6 -18.21 -73.57 28.62
N GLN A 7 -18.35 -73.68 27.30
CA GLN A 7 -18.02 -72.63 26.33
C GLN A 7 -18.81 -71.37 26.68
N THR A 8 -18.12 -70.27 26.93
CA THR A 8 -18.71 -68.93 26.82
C THR A 8 -18.29 -68.36 25.49
N VAL A 9 -19.31 -68.09 24.69
CA VAL A 9 -19.27 -67.43 23.39
C VAL A 9 -18.54 -66.10 23.53
N GLU A 10 -17.48 -65.90 22.74
CA GLU A 10 -16.87 -64.60 22.53
C GLU A 10 -17.92 -63.68 21.92
N SER A 11 -18.27 -62.61 22.63
CA SER A 11 -19.01 -61.49 22.07
C SER A 11 -18.03 -60.33 21.91
N ASP A 12 -17.37 -60.31 20.75
CA ASP A 12 -16.68 -59.13 20.25
C ASP A 12 -17.73 -58.03 20.04
N THR A 13 -17.72 -57.03 20.91
CA THR A 13 -18.34 -55.72 20.64
C THR A 13 -17.21 -54.75 20.39
N ASP A 14 -16.69 -54.78 19.16
CA ASP A 14 -15.83 -53.76 18.60
C ASP A 14 -16.69 -52.51 18.39
N SER A 15 -16.64 -51.56 19.34
CA SER A 15 -17.14 -50.21 19.09
C SER A 15 -16.04 -49.44 18.39
N ASP A 16 -15.98 -49.54 17.06
CA ASP A 16 -15.15 -48.67 16.21
C ASP A 16 -15.57 -47.22 16.45
N SER A 17 -14.92 -46.55 17.42
CA SER A 17 -14.96 -45.09 17.50
C SER A 17 -14.11 -44.59 16.34
N GLU A 18 -14.74 -44.19 15.23
CA GLU A 18 -14.03 -43.57 14.11
C GLU A 18 -13.27 -42.34 14.63
N THR A 19 -11.97 -42.48 14.84
CA THR A 19 -11.08 -41.37 15.21
C THR A 19 -10.74 -40.56 13.97
N MET A 20 -10.97 -39.26 14.01
CA MET A 20 -10.65 -38.33 12.92
C MET A 20 -9.27 -37.72 13.14
N ARG A 21 -8.61 -37.30 12.06
CA ARG A 21 -7.30 -36.64 12.13
C ARG A 21 -7.43 -35.16 11.83
N CYS A 22 -6.99 -34.31 12.75
CA CYS A 22 -7.07 -32.85 12.62
C CYS A 22 -6.27 -32.38 11.40
N LEU A 23 -6.87 -31.53 10.57
CA LEU A 23 -6.20 -30.99 9.39
C LEU A 23 -5.04 -30.05 9.76
N SER A 24 -5.10 -29.36 10.90
CA SER A 24 -4.06 -28.45 11.40
C SER A 24 -2.92 -29.16 12.12
N CYS A 25 -3.15 -29.74 13.31
CA CYS A 25 -2.08 -30.35 14.12
C CYS A 25 -1.72 -31.79 13.73
N LYS A 26 -2.51 -32.42 12.86
CA LYS A 26 -2.35 -33.85 12.48
C LYS A 26 -2.53 -34.84 13.62
N GLU A 27 -3.10 -34.42 14.75
CA GLU A 27 -3.44 -35.30 15.86
C GLU A 27 -4.81 -35.96 15.67
N GLU A 28 -5.00 -37.11 16.30
CA GLU A 28 -6.25 -37.88 16.27
C GLU A 28 -7.20 -37.37 17.36
N TYR A 29 -8.48 -37.26 17.05
CA TYR A 29 -9.53 -36.78 17.95
C TYR A 29 -10.88 -37.44 17.64
N ASP A 30 -11.80 -37.45 18.61
CA ASP A 30 -13.10 -38.11 18.47
C ASP A 30 -14.00 -37.37 17.45
N SER A 31 -14.70 -38.14 16.62
CA SER A 31 -15.45 -37.74 15.40
C SER A 31 -16.66 -36.81 15.58
N VAL A 32 -16.75 -36.05 16.67
CA VAL A 32 -17.87 -35.12 16.89
C VAL A 32 -17.75 -33.83 16.06
N ASP A 33 -16.51 -33.42 15.74
CA ASP A 33 -16.21 -32.18 15.03
C ASP A 33 -15.60 -32.43 13.64
N ALA A 34 -16.05 -31.69 12.62
CA ALA A 34 -15.57 -31.85 11.26
C ALA A 34 -14.28 -31.06 11.00
N GLY A 35 -13.19 -31.76 10.65
CA GLY A 35 -12.01 -31.19 9.99
C GLY A 35 -10.89 -30.65 10.89
N THR A 36 -11.20 -30.04 12.04
CA THR A 36 -10.20 -29.49 12.97
C THR A 36 -10.57 -29.86 14.41
N CYS A 37 -9.59 -30.22 15.24
CA CYS A 37 -9.83 -30.56 16.64
C CYS A 37 -10.14 -29.32 17.48
N LYS A 38 -10.84 -29.52 18.60
CA LYS A 38 -11.22 -28.45 19.53
C LYS A 38 -10.04 -27.57 19.98
N GLU A 39 -8.90 -28.17 20.32
CA GLU A 39 -7.72 -27.42 20.78
C GLU A 39 -7.21 -26.43 19.71
N CYS A 40 -7.10 -26.86 18.45
CA CYS A 40 -6.71 -25.97 17.35
C CYS A 40 -7.76 -24.88 17.09
N TYR A 41 -9.05 -25.17 17.29
CA TYR A 41 -10.11 -24.16 17.18
C TYR A 41 -10.03 -23.12 18.30
N ASP A 42 -9.81 -23.57 19.54
CA ASP A 42 -9.68 -22.71 20.71
C ASP A 42 -8.43 -21.82 20.57
N GLU A 43 -7.29 -22.38 20.16
CA GLU A 43 -6.04 -21.62 19.90
C GLU A 43 -6.24 -20.56 18.79
N ALA A 44 -6.90 -20.92 17.69
CA ALA A 44 -7.21 -19.97 16.62
C ALA A 44 -8.13 -18.83 17.11
N THR A 45 -9.06 -19.13 18.01
CA THR A 45 -9.98 -18.14 18.59
C THR A 45 -9.27 -17.22 19.57
N GLU A 46 -8.39 -17.75 20.42
CA GLU A 46 -7.57 -16.98 21.35
C GLU A 46 -6.65 -16.01 20.60
N THR A 47 -5.95 -16.49 19.56
CA THR A 47 -5.09 -15.65 18.72
C THR A 47 -5.87 -14.54 18.00
N GLU A 48 -7.08 -14.81 17.49
CA GLU A 48 -7.95 -13.77 16.91
C GLU A 48 -8.32 -12.68 17.94
N GLN A 49 -8.65 -13.09 19.18
CA GLN A 49 -9.00 -12.15 20.24
C GLN A 49 -7.80 -11.28 20.66
N GLU A 50 -6.60 -11.87 20.73
CA GLU A 50 -5.37 -11.13 21.02
C GLU A 50 -5.07 -10.09 19.94
N LEU A 51 -5.11 -10.48 18.66
CA LEU A 51 -4.91 -9.57 17.53
C LEU A 51 -5.93 -8.42 17.54
N LYS A 52 -7.20 -8.72 17.85
CA LYS A 52 -8.24 -7.69 17.94
C LYS A 52 -7.95 -6.68 19.06
N LYS A 53 -7.53 -7.17 20.23
CA LYS A 53 -7.15 -6.31 21.36
C LYS A 53 -5.96 -5.41 21.01
N GLU A 54 -4.97 -5.94 20.31
CA GLU A 54 -3.82 -5.15 19.85
C GLU A 54 -4.23 -4.08 18.84
N ILE A 55 -5.10 -4.41 17.89
CA ILE A 55 -5.65 -3.45 16.92
C ILE A 55 -6.37 -2.30 17.64
N ASP A 56 -7.17 -2.61 18.66
CA ASP A 56 -7.94 -1.58 19.38
C ASP A 56 -7.02 -0.67 20.23
N ASP A 57 -5.97 -1.21 20.83
CA ASP A 57 -4.93 -0.42 21.52
C ASP A 57 -4.18 0.49 20.53
N LEU A 58 -3.79 -0.03 19.35
CA LEU A 58 -3.16 0.77 18.30
C LEU A 58 -4.08 1.89 17.79
N LYS A 59 -5.37 1.61 17.60
CA LYS A 59 -6.37 2.63 17.24
C LYS A 59 -6.47 3.72 18.31
N ALA A 60 -6.47 3.36 19.59
CA ALA A 60 -6.52 4.32 20.68
C ALA A 60 -5.25 5.21 20.71
N LYS A 61 -4.07 4.62 20.53
CA LYS A 61 -2.80 5.36 20.41
C LYS A 61 -2.81 6.30 19.20
N ILE A 62 -3.29 5.85 18.05
CA ILE A 62 -3.43 6.68 16.85
C ILE A 62 -4.41 7.84 17.11
N ALA A 63 -5.54 7.58 17.75
CA ALA A 63 -6.52 8.62 18.08
C ALA A 63 -5.92 9.70 19.01
N PHE A 64 -5.08 9.31 19.98
CA PHE A 64 -4.36 10.23 20.85
C PHE A 64 -3.31 11.07 20.09
N LEU A 65 -2.61 10.48 19.12
CA LEU A 65 -1.55 11.15 18.33
C LEU A 65 -2.07 12.00 17.16
N LYS A 66 -3.32 11.78 16.73
CA LYS A 66 -3.95 12.58 15.68
C LYS A 66 -4.21 14.00 16.17
N PHE A 67 -3.86 14.97 15.35
CA PHE A 67 -4.18 16.37 15.61
C PHE A 67 -5.50 16.75 14.92
N CYS A 68 -6.26 17.66 15.53
CA CYS A 68 -7.39 18.29 14.84
C CYS A 68 -6.86 19.10 13.66
N SER A 69 -7.28 18.75 12.44
CA SER A 69 -6.92 19.55 11.26
C SER A 69 -7.67 20.88 11.29
N PRO A 70 -6.99 22.02 11.13
CA PRO A 70 -7.63 23.34 11.03
C PRO A 70 -8.47 23.51 9.74
N VAL A 71 -8.41 22.55 8.81
CA VAL A 71 -9.09 22.61 7.52
C VAL A 71 -10.12 21.48 7.37
N GLY A 72 -10.23 20.57 8.35
CA GLY A 72 -11.13 19.42 8.32
C GLY A 72 -12.62 19.79 8.47
N GLN A 73 -13.52 18.82 8.24
CA GLN A 73 -14.98 19.01 8.40
C GLN A 73 -15.42 19.25 9.85
N ASN A 74 -14.55 18.96 10.82
CA ASN A 74 -14.79 19.28 12.23
C ASN A 74 -14.30 20.71 12.48
N HIS A 75 -15.24 21.66 12.46
CA HIS A 75 -15.07 23.10 12.65
C HIS A 75 -14.05 23.47 13.74
N PHE A 76 -12.77 23.52 13.39
CA PHE A 76 -11.73 24.15 14.17
C PHE A 76 -11.48 25.52 13.56
N ASP A 77 -11.68 26.56 14.36
CA ASP A 77 -11.78 27.98 13.97
C ASP A 77 -10.42 28.60 13.57
N GLY A 78 -9.50 27.81 12.98
CA GLY A 78 -8.13 28.23 12.66
C GLY A 78 -7.31 28.72 13.86
N LYS A 79 -7.81 28.54 15.09
CA LYS A 79 -7.21 29.09 16.31
C LYS A 79 -5.78 28.58 16.48
N PHE A 80 -4.87 29.51 16.75
CA PHE A 80 -3.43 29.28 16.91
C PHE A 80 -2.65 28.89 15.64
N SER A 81 -3.29 28.96 14.47
CA SER A 81 -2.53 28.88 13.22
C SER A 81 -1.52 30.03 13.15
N ASP A 82 -0.27 29.70 12.80
CA ASP A 82 0.87 30.61 12.72
C ASP A 82 1.49 30.62 11.32
N VAL A 83 0.87 29.91 10.37
CA VAL A 83 1.21 29.89 8.96
C VAL A 83 -0.02 29.59 8.10
N VAL A 84 -0.05 30.12 6.89
CA VAL A 84 -1.09 29.88 5.88
C VAL A 84 -0.45 29.34 4.61
N LEU A 85 -1.04 28.30 4.02
CA LEU A 85 -0.66 27.81 2.71
C LEU A 85 -1.67 28.29 1.66
N VAL A 86 -1.19 28.60 0.46
CA VAL A 86 -2.03 29.02 -0.66
C VAL A 86 -1.59 28.33 -1.95
N ALA A 87 -2.56 27.93 -2.78
CA ALA A 87 -2.31 27.50 -4.15
C ALA A 87 -1.89 28.73 -4.98
N SER A 88 -0.79 28.65 -5.74
CA SER A 88 -0.22 29.83 -6.41
C SER A 88 -0.95 30.21 -7.71
N ASP A 89 -1.71 29.28 -8.30
CA ASP A 89 -2.28 29.45 -9.64
C ASP A 89 -3.70 30.03 -9.62
N ASP A 90 -4.26 30.23 -8.42
CA ASP A 90 -5.59 30.82 -8.25
C ASP A 90 -5.52 32.34 -8.32
N LEU A 91 -6.33 32.94 -9.19
CA LEU A 91 -6.53 34.40 -9.27
C LEU A 91 -7.04 34.99 -7.94
N SER A 92 -7.67 34.16 -7.11
CA SER A 92 -8.06 34.45 -5.73
C SER A 92 -7.74 33.25 -4.85
N PRO A 93 -6.50 33.16 -4.34
CA PRO A 93 -6.05 31.96 -3.66
C PRO A 93 -6.73 31.82 -2.30
N LEU A 94 -7.41 30.69 -2.09
CA LEU A 94 -8.07 30.38 -0.84
C LEU A 94 -7.05 29.96 0.23
N PRO A 95 -7.08 30.58 1.43
CA PRO A 95 -6.12 30.29 2.48
C PRO A 95 -6.37 28.93 3.12
N VAL A 96 -5.30 28.19 3.37
CA VAL A 96 -5.28 26.92 4.10
C VAL A 96 -4.45 27.13 5.38
N PRO A 97 -5.08 27.46 6.52
CA PRO A 97 -4.36 27.71 7.77
C PRO A 97 -3.71 26.42 8.29
N ALA A 98 -2.55 26.55 8.91
CA ALA A 98 -1.80 25.44 9.50
C ALA A 98 -0.89 25.90 10.66
N HIS A 99 -0.13 24.95 11.21
CA HIS A 99 0.80 25.15 12.31
C HIS A 99 2.20 24.78 11.84
N LYS A 100 3.16 25.71 11.96
CA LYS A 100 4.57 25.52 11.57
C LYS A 100 5.15 24.26 12.20
N ALA A 101 4.88 24.03 13.49
CA ALA A 101 5.36 22.86 14.22
C ALA A 101 4.88 21.52 13.63
N VAL A 102 3.61 21.44 13.21
CA VAL A 102 3.06 20.23 12.59
C VAL A 102 3.72 20.00 11.23
N LEU A 103 3.76 21.02 10.37
CA LEU A 103 4.37 20.92 9.04
C LEU A 103 5.85 20.49 9.11
N ALA A 104 6.64 21.15 9.96
CA ALA A 104 8.07 20.86 10.15
C ALA A 104 8.32 19.48 10.78
N SER A 105 7.39 18.96 11.58
CA SER A 105 7.49 17.61 12.13
C SER A 105 7.26 16.53 11.07
N ARG A 106 6.39 16.78 10.09
CA ARG A 106 5.92 15.80 9.10
C ARG A 106 6.62 15.90 7.74
N SER A 107 7.32 16.99 7.48
CA SER A 107 8.06 17.22 6.23
C SER A 107 9.43 17.85 6.52
N PRO A 108 10.54 17.21 6.10
CA PRO A 108 11.86 17.83 6.20
C PRO A 108 11.99 19.07 5.31
N VAL A 109 11.22 19.16 4.22
CA VAL A 109 11.21 20.32 3.33
C VAL A 109 10.54 21.51 4.02
N PHE A 110 9.38 21.32 4.65
CA PHE A 110 8.77 22.39 5.45
C PHE A 110 9.63 22.76 6.65
N ARG A 111 10.31 21.80 7.29
CA ARG A 111 11.26 22.10 8.36
C ARG A 111 12.35 23.05 7.89
N ALA A 112 13.05 22.70 6.81
CA ALA A 112 14.11 23.53 6.25
C ALA A 112 13.58 24.92 5.81
N MET A 113 12.39 24.97 5.21
CA MET A 113 11.75 26.22 4.78
C MET A 113 11.41 27.15 5.96
N LEU A 114 11.03 26.58 7.11
CA LEU A 114 10.57 27.34 8.28
C LEU A 114 11.68 27.66 9.28
N GLU A 115 12.74 26.85 9.34
CA GLU A 115 13.91 27.09 10.21
C GLU A 115 14.85 28.15 9.65
N ASN A 116 14.98 28.20 8.32
CA ASN A 116 15.76 29.24 7.66
C ASN A 116 14.91 30.50 7.59
N GLN A 117 15.47 31.67 7.90
CA GLN A 117 14.79 32.98 7.86
C GLN A 117 14.45 33.43 6.42
N MET A 118 13.84 32.55 5.63
CA MET A 118 13.36 32.78 4.28
C MET A 118 12.06 33.59 4.30
N GLU A 119 11.65 34.11 3.15
CA GLU A 119 10.45 34.95 3.00
C GLU A 119 9.20 34.29 3.59
N GLU A 120 9.05 32.97 3.46
CA GLU A 120 7.93 32.19 3.97
C GLU A 120 7.91 32.15 5.50
N SER A 121 9.08 32.04 6.13
CA SER A 121 9.21 32.02 7.59
C SER A 121 8.79 33.36 8.21
N ILE A 122 9.07 34.47 7.50
CA ILE A 122 8.84 35.85 7.91
C ILE A 122 7.40 36.30 7.57
N SER A 123 6.95 36.01 6.35
CA SER A 123 5.61 36.41 5.85
C SER A 123 4.48 35.59 6.47
N GLY A 124 4.77 34.39 6.97
CA GLY A 124 3.74 33.47 7.47
C GLY A 124 2.86 32.89 6.37
N THR A 125 3.21 33.07 5.09
CA THR A 125 2.47 32.54 3.94
C THR A 125 3.38 31.68 3.08
N ILE A 126 2.97 30.44 2.83
CA ILE A 126 3.66 29.51 1.94
C ILE A 126 2.85 29.37 0.65
N LYS A 127 3.46 29.73 -0.48
CA LYS A 127 2.87 29.56 -1.80
C LYS A 127 3.27 28.22 -2.38
N ILE A 128 2.29 27.40 -2.75
CA ILE A 128 2.50 26.11 -3.40
C ILE A 128 2.03 26.24 -4.85
N PRO A 129 2.93 26.21 -5.85
CA PRO A 129 2.54 26.27 -7.26
C PRO A 129 2.07 24.91 -7.76
N ASP A 130 1.31 24.93 -8.85
CA ASP A 130 0.85 23.78 -9.63
C ASP A 130 -0.02 22.81 -8.79
N VAL A 131 -0.91 23.36 -7.96
CA VAL A 131 -1.78 22.57 -7.08
C VAL A 131 -3.18 23.17 -6.99
N SER A 132 -4.21 22.30 -7.01
CA SER A 132 -5.58 22.72 -6.72
C SER A 132 -5.77 22.99 -5.22
N TYR A 133 -6.72 23.86 -4.88
CA TYR A 133 -7.11 24.09 -3.48
C TYR A 133 -7.47 22.79 -2.75
N ASP A 134 -8.23 21.90 -3.40
CA ASP A 134 -8.67 20.64 -2.79
C ASP A 134 -7.53 19.68 -2.51
N ALA A 135 -6.56 19.56 -3.43
CA ALA A 135 -5.36 18.76 -3.22
C ALA A 135 -4.50 19.34 -2.09
N LEU A 136 -4.30 20.67 -2.07
CA LEU A 136 -3.57 21.36 -1.00
C LEU A 136 -4.24 21.16 0.36
N ARG A 137 -5.56 21.36 0.44
CA ARG A 137 -6.35 21.15 1.64
C ARG A 137 -6.27 19.71 2.13
N THR A 138 -6.36 18.74 1.23
CA THR A 138 -6.28 17.32 1.57
C THR A 138 -4.88 16.94 2.04
N PHE A 139 -3.84 17.46 1.39
CA PHE A 139 -2.45 17.29 1.80
C PHE A 139 -2.18 17.84 3.20
N VAL A 140 -2.66 19.05 3.48
CA VAL A 140 -2.56 19.63 4.83
C VAL A 140 -3.36 18.79 5.82
N ASN A 141 -4.60 18.39 5.52
CA ASN A 141 -5.38 17.52 6.41
C ASN A 141 -4.64 16.20 6.73
N TYR A 142 -4.02 15.59 5.73
CA TYR A 142 -3.24 14.37 5.90
C TYR A 142 -2.07 14.57 6.87
N MET A 143 -1.39 15.71 6.84
CA MET A 143 -0.30 15.99 7.79
C MET A 143 -0.76 16.00 9.26
N TYR A 144 -2.04 16.23 9.54
CA TYR A 144 -2.60 16.19 10.91
C TYR A 144 -3.15 14.82 11.28
N THR A 145 -3.81 14.18 10.32
CA THR A 145 -4.70 13.04 10.57
C THR A 145 -4.16 11.71 10.05
N ALA A 146 -3.19 11.74 9.13
CA ALA A 146 -2.77 10.61 8.32
C ALA A 146 -3.93 9.95 7.53
N GLU A 147 -4.99 10.70 7.25
CA GLU A 147 -6.16 10.25 6.50
C GLU A 147 -6.36 11.11 5.24
N ALA A 148 -6.60 10.44 4.12
CA ALA A 148 -6.99 11.05 2.86
C ALA A 148 -7.92 10.11 2.09
N ARG A 149 -8.99 10.67 1.53
CA ARG A 149 -9.85 9.96 0.58
C ARG A 149 -9.22 10.12 -0.79
N LEU A 150 -8.94 9.00 -1.45
CA LEU A 150 -8.28 8.97 -2.74
C LEU A 150 -9.26 8.56 -3.84
N ASP A 151 -9.28 9.36 -4.89
CA ASP A 151 -9.57 8.91 -6.25
C ASP A 151 -8.27 8.95 -7.07
N GLU A 152 -8.31 8.59 -8.35
CA GLU A 152 -7.11 8.53 -9.20
C GLU A 152 -6.42 9.89 -9.36
N GLN A 153 -7.20 10.97 -9.54
CA GLN A 153 -6.66 12.32 -9.68
C GLN A 153 -6.03 12.81 -8.37
N MET A 154 -6.76 12.71 -7.26
CA MET A 154 -6.29 13.09 -5.94
C MET A 154 -5.06 12.28 -5.53
N ALA A 155 -5.00 10.99 -5.88
CA ALA A 155 -3.82 10.17 -5.62
C ALA A 155 -2.59 10.67 -6.38
N CYS A 156 -2.75 11.06 -7.65
CA CYS A 156 -1.68 11.69 -8.44
C CYS A 156 -1.24 13.02 -7.80
N ASP A 157 -2.17 13.94 -7.55
CA ASP A 157 -1.87 15.26 -6.98
C ASP A 157 -1.15 15.15 -5.64
N LEU A 158 -1.67 14.30 -4.73
CA LEU A 158 -1.06 14.07 -3.43
C LEU A 158 0.29 13.36 -3.53
N LEU A 159 0.51 12.51 -4.53
CA LEU A 159 1.82 11.88 -4.75
C LEU A 159 2.86 12.93 -5.15
N VAL A 160 2.51 13.86 -6.05
CA VAL A 160 3.40 14.96 -6.45
C VAL A 160 3.77 15.81 -5.23
N LEU A 161 2.79 16.20 -4.41
CA LEU A 161 3.04 16.94 -3.17
C LEU A 161 3.87 16.13 -2.18
N ALA A 162 3.56 14.84 -2.01
CA ALA A 162 4.28 13.97 -1.09
C ALA A 162 5.74 13.77 -1.49
N GLU A 163 6.05 13.68 -2.79
CA GLU A 163 7.44 13.65 -3.26
C GLU A 163 8.12 15.01 -3.04
N LYS A 164 7.49 16.10 -3.49
CA LYS A 164 8.04 17.46 -3.39
C LYS A 164 8.36 17.86 -1.95
N TYR A 165 7.48 17.52 -1.01
CA TYR A 165 7.63 17.83 0.41
C TYR A 165 8.15 16.63 1.23
N GLN A 166 8.57 15.55 0.59
CA GLN A 166 9.17 14.37 1.20
C GLN A 166 8.32 13.72 2.32
N VAL A 167 7.01 13.69 2.15
CA VAL A 167 6.06 13.00 3.05
C VAL A 167 5.97 11.54 2.64
N LYS A 168 7.00 10.76 2.97
CA LYS A 168 7.21 9.37 2.49
C LYS A 168 6.00 8.45 2.68
N TYR A 169 5.34 8.53 3.84
CA TYR A 169 4.19 7.67 4.15
C TYR A 169 2.98 7.98 3.25
N LEU A 170 2.74 9.27 2.93
CA LEU A 170 1.70 9.64 1.96
C LEU A 170 2.04 9.16 0.56
N LYS A 171 3.30 9.31 0.14
CA LYS A 171 3.75 8.83 -1.18
C LYS A 171 3.51 7.33 -1.33
N GLY A 172 3.92 6.52 -0.35
CA GLY A 172 3.68 5.08 -0.36
C GLY A 172 2.19 4.71 -0.38
N TYR A 173 1.35 5.45 0.35
CA TYR A 173 -0.10 5.28 0.34
C TYR A 173 -0.71 5.55 -1.05
N CYS A 174 -0.35 6.67 -1.68
CA CYS A 174 -0.78 6.99 -3.05
C CYS A 174 -0.26 5.97 -4.07
N GLU A 175 1.01 5.56 -3.97
CA GLU A 175 1.59 4.53 -4.84
C GLU A 175 0.81 3.22 -4.77
N THR A 176 0.50 2.74 -3.56
CA THR A 176 -0.26 1.50 -3.36
C THR A 176 -1.66 1.60 -4.00
N PHE A 177 -2.33 2.74 -3.81
CA PHE A 177 -3.63 2.99 -4.41
C PHE A 177 -3.57 2.98 -5.94
N LEU A 178 -2.61 3.70 -6.54
CA LEU A 178 -2.45 3.77 -7.99
C LEU A 178 -2.11 2.41 -8.59
N VAL A 179 -1.23 1.63 -7.96
CA VAL A 179 -0.92 0.25 -8.40
C VAL A 179 -2.17 -0.62 -8.38
N SER A 180 -3.07 -0.48 -7.40
CA SER A 180 -4.31 -1.25 -7.33
C SER A 180 -5.33 -0.91 -8.42
N ARG A 181 -5.19 0.26 -9.06
CA ARG A 181 -6.05 0.75 -10.16
C ARG A 181 -5.41 0.61 -11.54
N LEU A 182 -4.12 0.31 -11.57
CA LEU A 182 -3.33 0.19 -12.78
C LEU A 182 -3.91 -0.87 -13.71
N ASN A 183 -4.03 -0.51 -14.99
CA ASN A 183 -4.49 -1.41 -16.03
C ASN A 183 -3.71 -1.15 -17.32
N TRP A 184 -3.95 -1.97 -18.35
CA TRP A 184 -3.20 -1.88 -19.61
C TRP A 184 -3.36 -0.49 -20.24
N ASP A 185 -4.57 0.05 -20.28
CA ASP A 185 -4.86 1.34 -20.91
C ASP A 185 -4.20 2.49 -20.16
N SER A 186 -4.10 2.45 -18.82
CA SER A 186 -3.42 3.49 -18.04
C SER A 186 -1.90 3.28 -17.88
N SER A 187 -1.34 2.14 -18.32
CA SER A 187 0.03 1.74 -17.98
C SER A 187 1.13 2.66 -18.50
N LEU A 188 1.04 3.14 -19.75
CA LEU A 188 2.07 4.03 -20.32
C LEU A 188 2.09 5.41 -19.65
N MET A 189 0.91 5.99 -19.46
CA MET A 189 0.77 7.27 -18.76
C MET A 189 1.24 7.14 -17.31
N SER A 190 0.88 6.04 -16.63
CA SER A 190 1.33 5.75 -15.26
C SER A 190 2.84 5.53 -15.18
N TYR A 191 3.45 4.89 -16.18
CA TYR A 191 4.90 4.71 -16.26
C TYR A 191 5.61 6.07 -16.37
N ALA A 192 5.18 6.91 -17.31
CA ALA A 192 5.76 8.24 -17.50
C ALA A 192 5.59 9.13 -16.25
N PHE A 193 4.38 9.16 -15.68
CA PHE A 193 4.09 9.87 -14.42
C PHE A 193 4.97 9.37 -13.28
N ALA A 194 5.07 8.06 -13.12
CA ALA A 194 5.87 7.46 -12.06
C ALA A 194 7.36 7.74 -12.21
N HIS A 195 7.86 7.77 -13.45
CA HIS A 195 9.24 8.15 -13.71
C HIS A 195 9.49 9.62 -13.31
N GLN A 196 8.62 10.53 -13.73
CA GLN A 196 8.72 11.96 -13.44
C GLN A 196 8.69 12.27 -11.93
N HIS A 197 7.85 11.56 -11.17
CA HIS A 197 7.66 11.79 -9.73
C HIS A 197 8.36 10.76 -8.84
N ASN A 198 9.31 10.00 -9.41
CA ASN A 198 10.13 9.01 -8.72
C ASN A 198 9.29 7.98 -7.93
N ALA A 199 8.11 7.63 -8.45
CA ALA A 199 7.12 6.77 -7.80
C ALA A 199 7.44 5.29 -8.06
N LYS A 200 8.34 4.72 -7.26
CA LYS A 200 9.01 3.45 -7.61
C LYS A 200 8.07 2.26 -7.75
N GLN A 201 7.07 2.13 -6.88
CA GLN A 201 6.13 1.00 -6.96
C GLN A 201 5.26 1.09 -8.22
N VAL A 202 4.76 2.29 -8.54
CA VAL A 202 3.95 2.52 -9.75
C VAL A 202 4.80 2.32 -11.00
N LEU A 203 6.06 2.80 -10.99
CA LEU A 203 7.01 2.62 -12.09
C LEU A 203 7.24 1.14 -12.39
N GLN A 204 7.54 0.34 -11.37
CA GLN A 204 7.79 -1.08 -11.51
C GLN A 204 6.55 -1.86 -11.95
N ALA A 205 5.39 -1.58 -11.36
CA ALA A 205 4.13 -2.24 -11.73
C ALA A 205 3.73 -1.92 -13.17
N SER A 206 3.82 -0.64 -13.56
CA SER A 206 3.52 -0.18 -14.93
C SER A 206 4.47 -0.81 -15.94
N LEU A 207 5.78 -0.82 -15.64
CA LEU A 207 6.77 -1.44 -16.51
C LEU A 207 6.53 -2.95 -16.66
N SER A 208 6.18 -3.67 -15.57
CA SER A 208 5.88 -5.09 -15.68
C SER A 208 4.69 -5.33 -16.60
N LEU A 209 3.60 -4.60 -16.40
CA LEU A 209 2.40 -4.71 -17.22
C LEU A 209 2.65 -4.38 -18.69
N ILE A 210 3.48 -3.36 -18.95
CA ILE A 210 3.94 -3.01 -20.31
C ILE A 210 4.71 -4.17 -20.94
N THR A 211 5.73 -4.67 -20.22
CA THR A 211 6.60 -5.75 -20.73
C THR A 211 5.87 -7.07 -20.97
N GLU A 212 4.76 -7.32 -20.29
CA GLU A 212 3.90 -8.51 -20.45
C GLU A 212 3.02 -8.46 -21.71
N ASN A 213 2.81 -7.27 -22.28
CA ASN A 213 1.92 -7.04 -23.43
C ASN A 213 2.65 -6.26 -24.55
N MET A 214 3.96 -6.46 -24.68
CA MET A 214 4.81 -5.71 -25.64
C MET A 214 4.38 -5.87 -27.10
N ASP A 215 3.75 -6.98 -27.45
CA ASP A 215 3.23 -7.26 -28.79
C ASP A 215 2.19 -6.22 -29.25
N LYS A 216 1.48 -5.59 -28.31
CA LYS A 216 0.45 -4.57 -28.57
C LYS A 216 0.93 -3.15 -28.31
N LEU A 217 2.18 -2.96 -27.87
CA LEU A 217 2.66 -1.64 -27.44
C LEU A 217 2.67 -0.63 -28.59
N THR A 218 3.20 -1.01 -29.75
CA THR A 218 3.38 -0.10 -30.89
C THR A 218 2.08 0.28 -31.59
N THR A 219 0.96 -0.37 -31.27
CA THR A 219 -0.35 -0.04 -31.85
C THR A 219 -1.07 1.07 -31.08
N ARG A 220 -0.52 1.52 -29.95
CA ARG A 220 -1.12 2.51 -29.07
C ARG A 220 -0.76 3.93 -29.48
N GLU A 221 -1.74 4.82 -29.43
CA GLU A 221 -1.52 6.25 -29.67
C GLU A 221 -0.63 6.86 -28.57
N GLU A 222 -0.81 6.44 -27.32
CA GLU A 222 -0.02 6.94 -26.19
C GLU A 222 1.44 6.52 -26.25
N TYR A 223 1.74 5.41 -26.97
CA TYR A 223 3.11 5.02 -27.26
C TYR A 223 3.76 5.99 -28.24
N LEU A 224 3.05 6.40 -29.30
CA LEU A 224 3.56 7.38 -30.27
C LEU A 224 3.81 8.72 -29.58
N GLU A 225 2.89 9.16 -28.73
CA GLU A 225 3.09 10.36 -27.92
C GLU A 225 4.31 10.25 -27.00
N LEU A 226 4.53 9.09 -26.37
CA LEU A 226 5.68 8.85 -25.51
C LEU A 226 7.00 8.88 -26.30
N VAL A 227 7.03 8.30 -27.50
CA VAL A 227 8.20 8.36 -28.40
C VAL A 227 8.56 9.79 -28.75
N GLU A 228 7.56 10.64 -29.00
CA GLU A 228 7.77 12.06 -29.35
C GLU A 228 8.21 12.90 -28.13
N LYS A 229 7.54 12.71 -26.98
CA LYS A 229 7.77 13.52 -25.78
C LYS A 229 9.03 13.11 -25.02
N ASP A 230 9.25 11.81 -24.83
CA ASP A 230 10.39 11.28 -24.10
C ASP A 230 10.85 9.90 -24.63
N PRO A 231 11.67 9.87 -25.70
CA PRO A 231 12.14 8.62 -26.29
C PRO A 231 13.04 7.80 -25.36
N ARG A 232 13.57 8.38 -24.28
CA ARG A 232 14.42 7.65 -23.32
C ARG A 232 13.61 6.63 -22.55
N LEU A 233 12.38 6.97 -22.17
CA LEU A 233 11.45 6.07 -21.50
C LEU A 233 11.14 4.85 -22.37
N VAL A 234 11.05 5.04 -23.68
CA VAL A 234 10.85 3.93 -24.62
C VAL A 234 12.06 3.00 -24.65
N VAL A 235 13.27 3.55 -24.69
CA VAL A 235 14.51 2.75 -24.64
C VAL A 235 14.54 1.91 -23.35
N GLU A 236 14.24 2.50 -22.20
CA GLU A 236 14.19 1.78 -20.92
C GLU A 236 13.17 0.63 -20.92
N ILE A 237 12.00 0.83 -21.52
CA ILE A 237 10.99 -0.22 -21.69
C ILE A 237 11.56 -1.39 -22.50
N TYR A 238 12.21 -1.11 -23.64
CA TYR A 238 12.81 -2.15 -24.48
C TYR A 238 13.99 -2.84 -23.79
N GLU A 239 14.85 -2.11 -23.08
CA GLU A 239 15.94 -2.67 -22.29
C GLU A 239 15.43 -3.63 -21.22
N ALA A 240 14.37 -3.23 -20.49
CA ALA A 240 13.73 -4.07 -19.49
C ALA A 240 13.11 -5.34 -20.10
N TYR A 241 12.46 -5.21 -21.26
CA TYR A 241 11.88 -6.33 -21.99
C TYR A 241 12.94 -7.32 -22.47
N LEU A 242 14.02 -6.84 -23.11
CA LEU A 242 15.12 -7.68 -23.57
C LEU A 242 15.84 -8.36 -22.40
N GLY A 243 16.04 -7.65 -21.28
CA GLY A 243 16.59 -8.21 -20.06
C GLY A 243 15.77 -9.38 -19.50
N LYS A 244 14.43 -9.27 -19.50
CA LYS A 244 13.53 -10.38 -19.11
C LYS A 244 13.69 -11.62 -20.01
N GLN A 245 13.90 -11.43 -21.32
CA GLN A 245 14.08 -12.56 -22.25
C GLN A 245 15.39 -13.31 -22.02
N VAL A 246 16.51 -12.59 -21.81
CA VAL A 246 17.82 -13.20 -21.54
C VAL A 246 17.79 -14.04 -20.27
N ASN A 247 17.16 -13.53 -19.20
CA ASN A 247 17.03 -14.25 -17.93
C ASN A 247 16.16 -15.51 -18.06
N THR A 248 15.10 -15.45 -18.86
CA THR A 248 14.24 -16.61 -19.14
C THR A 248 14.97 -17.68 -19.96
N ALA A 249 15.78 -17.29 -20.94
CA ALA A 249 16.59 -18.21 -21.74
C ALA A 249 17.70 -18.87 -20.89
N ALA A 250 18.34 -18.12 -20.00
CA ALA A 250 19.33 -18.65 -19.05
C ALA A 250 18.72 -19.66 -18.07
N ALA A 251 17.53 -19.37 -17.51
CA ALA A 251 16.81 -20.29 -16.61
C ALA A 251 16.40 -21.60 -17.32
N ARG A 252 16.04 -21.55 -18.61
CA ARG A 252 15.75 -22.75 -19.42
C ARG A 252 17.02 -23.54 -19.77
N GLY A 253 18.16 -22.86 -19.92
CA GLY A 253 19.46 -23.47 -20.19
C GLY A 253 20.02 -24.28 -19.01
N ASP A 254 19.68 -23.92 -17.77
CA ASP A 254 20.20 -24.59 -16.57
C ASP A 254 19.42 -25.87 -16.21
N CYS A 255 18.09 -25.88 -16.42
CA CYS A 255 17.25 -27.07 -16.25
C CYS A 255 17.61 -28.20 -17.26
N SER A 256 18.21 -27.83 -18.41
CA SER A 256 18.66 -28.76 -19.44
C SER A 256 19.95 -29.53 -19.04
N LYS A 257 20.71 -29.02 -18.07
CA LYS A 257 21.98 -29.63 -17.62
C LYS A 257 21.80 -30.59 -16.44
N GLN A 258 20.66 -30.57 -15.74
CA GLN A 258 20.38 -31.46 -14.61
C GLN A 258 19.69 -32.79 -14.98
N LYS A 259 19.39 -33.03 -16.27
CA LYS A 259 18.85 -34.33 -16.76
C LYS A 259 19.90 -35.26 -17.40
N LYS A 260 21.19 -34.96 -17.24
CA LYS A 260 22.30 -35.83 -17.65
C LYS A 260 23.24 -36.08 -16.46
N LEU A 261 22.74 -36.82 -15.48
CA LEU A 261 23.52 -37.55 -14.47
C LEU A 261 22.70 -38.76 -14.03
#